data_AF-A0A364NVY8-F1
#
_entry.id   AF-A0A364NVY8-F1
#
_cell.length_a   1.000
_cell.length_b   1.000
_cell.length_c   1.000
_cell.angle_alpha   90.00
_cell.angle_beta   90.00
_cell.angle_gamma   90.00
#
_symmetry.space_group_name_H-M   'P 1'
#
loop_
_entity.id
_entity.type
_entity.pdbx_description
1 polymer ?
#
loop_
_entity_poly.entity_id
_entity_poly.type
_entity_poly.pdbx_seq_one_letter_code
_entity_poly.pdbx_strand_id
1 'polypeptide(L)'
;MTNPTILRELYDRVAAAEGPDTDLDDEIYRVPVKAGADPIGWQRNVTASLDAVEALRKRFLPGWSMIVDIFTDGIYAFIWSPTNKAQSMISIGKTPTEERARLLAILAAKIAMEEG
;
A
#
# COMPACT_ATOMS: atom_id res chain seq x y z
N MET A 1 -17.39 0.04 3.58
CA MET A 1 -16.36 1.06 3.90
C MET A 1 -15.36 0.41 4.83
N THR A 2 -14.08 0.64 4.63
CA THR A 2 -13.01 -0.03 5.39
C THR A 2 -12.76 0.77 6.66
N ASN A 3 -12.61 0.12 7.82
CA ASN A 3 -12.34 0.85 9.06
C ASN A 3 -10.92 1.44 9.02
N PRO A 4 -10.74 2.78 9.12
CA PRO A 4 -9.43 3.42 9.08
C PRO A 4 -8.49 2.98 10.21
N THR A 5 -9.06 2.53 11.35
CA THR A 5 -8.29 1.97 12.47
C THR A 5 -7.55 0.70 12.05
N ILE A 6 -8.23 -0.21 11.35
CA ILE A 6 -7.63 -1.46 10.85
C ILE A 6 -6.50 -1.17 9.86
N LEU A 7 -6.69 -0.16 9.00
CA LEU A 7 -5.67 0.24 8.03
C LEU A 7 -4.42 0.83 8.71
N ARG A 8 -4.60 1.61 9.78
CA ARG A 8 -3.49 2.15 10.58
C ARG A 8 -2.73 1.04 11.32
N GLU A 9 -3.44 0.10 11.94
CA GLU A 9 -2.81 -1.07 12.59
C GLU A 9 -1.99 -1.90 11.59
N LEU A 10 -2.51 -2.11 10.37
CA LEU A 10 -1.76 -2.79 9.30
C LEU A 10 -0.55 -1.98 8.84
N TYR A 11 -0.67 -0.65 8.73
CA TYR A 11 0.44 0.23 8.37
C TYR A 11 1.58 0.09 9.38
N ASP A 12 1.28 0.18 10.68
CA ASP A 12 2.30 0.08 11.74
C ASP A 12 2.99 -1.28 11.74
N ARG A 13 2.24 -2.36 11.49
CA ARG A 13 2.81 -3.72 11.41
C ARG A 13 3.68 -3.92 10.17
N VAL A 14 3.28 -3.40 9.02
CA VAL A 14 4.13 -3.42 7.81
C VAL A 14 5.40 -2.62 8.02
N ALA A 15 5.32 -1.49 8.72
CA ALA A 15 6.49 -0.66 9.03
C ALA A 15 7.47 -1.37 9.98
N ALA A 16 6.95 -2.17 10.92
CA ALA A 16 7.74 -2.93 11.88
C ALA A 16 8.24 -4.29 11.36
N ALA A 17 7.63 -4.83 10.30
CA ALA A 17 8.03 -6.11 9.74
C ALA A 17 9.47 -6.07 9.23
N GLU A 18 10.28 -7.08 9.56
CA GLU A 18 11.70 -7.16 9.17
C GLU A 18 11.95 -7.97 7.88
N GLY A 19 10.95 -8.74 7.42
CA GLY A 19 11.04 -9.55 6.21
C GLY A 19 9.67 -9.98 5.68
N PRO A 20 9.61 -11.03 4.83
CA PRO A 20 8.35 -11.64 4.41
C PRO A 20 7.52 -12.08 5.62
N ASP A 21 6.23 -11.78 5.62
CA ASP A 21 5.31 -12.09 6.71
C ASP A 21 3.96 -12.56 6.15
N THR A 22 3.79 -13.88 6.12
CA THR A 22 2.60 -14.53 5.54
C THR A 22 1.32 -14.25 6.34
N ASP A 23 1.42 -14.10 7.66
CA ASP A 23 0.25 -13.78 8.49
C ASP A 23 -0.20 -12.34 8.19
N LEU A 24 0.75 -11.42 8.09
CA LEU A 24 0.48 -10.04 7.70
C LEU A 24 -0.07 -9.94 6.27
N ASP A 25 0.48 -10.73 5.33
CA ASP A 25 -0.03 -10.81 3.96
C ASP A 25 -1.51 -11.23 3.95
N ASP A 26 -1.86 -12.28 4.67
CA ASP A 26 -3.24 -12.80 4.75
C ASP A 26 -4.19 -11.77 5.36
N GLU A 27 -3.75 -11.03 6.38
CA GLU A 27 -4.54 -9.98 6.99
C GLU A 27 -4.81 -8.81 6.03
N ILE A 28 -3.80 -8.38 5.28
CA ILE A 28 -3.95 -7.36 4.23
C ILE A 28 -4.98 -7.83 3.19
N TYR A 29 -4.97 -9.11 2.83
CA TYR A 29 -5.94 -9.67 1.88
C TYR A 29 -7.38 -9.65 2.39
N ARG A 30 -7.59 -9.79 3.71
CA ARG A 30 -8.91 -9.80 4.35
C ARG A 30 -9.53 -8.42 4.48
N VAL A 31 -8.76 -7.35 4.28
CA VAL A 31 -9.28 -5.98 4.30
C VAL A 31 -10.39 -5.82 3.24
N PRO A 32 -11.63 -5.49 3.64
CA PRO A 32 -12.72 -5.33 2.68
C PRO A 32 -12.44 -4.11 1.79
N VAL A 33 -12.72 -4.23 0.49
CA VAL A 33 -12.59 -3.14 -0.49
C VAL A 33 -13.93 -2.88 -1.17
N LYS A 34 -14.06 -1.73 -1.85
CA LYS A 34 -15.30 -1.38 -2.57
C LYS A 34 -15.60 -2.43 -3.65
N ALA A 35 -16.89 -2.72 -3.84
CA ALA A 35 -17.37 -3.61 -4.89
C ALA A 35 -16.94 -3.08 -6.27
N GLY A 36 -16.49 -3.98 -7.15
CA GLY A 36 -15.99 -3.63 -8.49
C GLY A 36 -14.46 -3.46 -8.58
N ALA A 37 -13.71 -3.67 -7.50
CA ALA A 37 -12.26 -3.87 -7.60
C ALA A 37 -11.98 -5.15 -8.41
N ASP A 38 -11.06 -5.07 -9.38
CA ASP A 38 -10.69 -6.20 -10.23
C ASP A 38 -10.33 -7.43 -9.37
N PRO A 39 -10.79 -8.64 -9.75
CA PRO A 39 -10.36 -9.85 -9.07
C PRO A 39 -8.85 -9.99 -9.23
N ILE A 40 -8.14 -9.97 -8.10
CA ILE A 40 -6.71 -10.20 -8.05
C ILE A 40 -6.42 -11.58 -8.66
N GLY A 41 -5.54 -11.65 -9.65
CA GLY A 41 -4.84 -12.90 -9.93
C GLY A 41 -4.06 -13.26 -8.68
N TRP A 42 -4.37 -14.38 -8.03
CA TRP A 42 -3.90 -14.78 -6.70
C TRP A 42 -2.37 -14.65 -6.53
N GLN A 43 -1.88 -13.47 -6.18
CA GLN A 43 -0.46 -13.21 -5.91
C GLN A 43 -0.29 -13.04 -4.40
N ARG A 44 -0.03 -14.14 -3.70
CA ARG A 44 0.33 -14.11 -2.28
C ARG A 44 1.71 -13.45 -2.09
N ASN A 45 2.05 -13.11 -0.86
CA ASN A 45 3.34 -12.55 -0.46
C ASN A 45 3.53 -11.05 -0.78
N VAL A 46 2.60 -10.18 -0.35
CA VAL A 46 2.69 -8.73 -0.60
C VAL A 46 3.87 -8.07 0.11
N THR A 47 4.32 -8.61 1.23
CA THR A 47 5.54 -8.16 1.92
C THR A 47 6.84 -8.52 1.19
N ALA A 48 6.77 -9.37 0.16
CA ALA A 48 7.95 -9.94 -0.52
C ALA A 48 7.87 -9.96 -2.06
N SER A 49 6.80 -9.44 -2.67
CA SER A 49 6.61 -9.46 -4.12
C SER A 49 6.06 -8.13 -4.64
N LEU A 50 6.84 -7.46 -5.49
CA LEU A 50 6.41 -6.22 -6.16
C LEU A 50 5.14 -6.43 -7.01
N ASP A 51 5.00 -7.59 -7.65
CA ASP A 51 3.80 -7.91 -8.41
C ASP A 51 2.57 -8.00 -7.51
N ALA A 52 2.70 -8.68 -6.37
CA ALA A 52 1.63 -8.79 -5.38
C ALA A 52 1.26 -7.40 -4.81
N VAL A 53 2.26 -6.55 -4.55
CA VAL A 53 2.04 -5.16 -4.12
C VAL A 53 1.30 -4.34 -5.19
N GLU A 54 1.65 -4.50 -6.46
CA GLU A 54 0.99 -3.82 -7.56
C GLU A 54 -0.46 -4.31 -7.75
N ALA A 55 -0.72 -5.60 -7.58
CA ALA A 55 -2.07 -6.15 -7.55
C ALA A 55 -2.90 -5.54 -6.40
N LEU A 56 -2.30 -5.41 -5.21
CA LEU A 56 -2.94 -4.78 -4.07
C LEU A 56 -3.22 -3.28 -4.33
N ARG A 57 -2.27 -2.55 -4.93
CA ARG A 57 -2.44 -1.15 -5.32
C ARG A 57 -3.68 -0.98 -6.19
N LYS A 58 -3.84 -1.79 -7.24
CA LYS A 58 -5.00 -1.76 -8.14
C LYS A 58 -6.31 -2.02 -7.41
N ARG A 59 -6.28 -2.93 -6.43
CA ARG A 59 -7.44 -3.26 -5.59
C ARG A 59 -7.84 -2.11 -4.66
N PHE A 60 -6.87 -1.45 -4.01
CA PHE A 60 -7.13 -0.43 -2.98
C PHE A 60 -7.33 0.96 -3.58
N LEU A 61 -6.62 1.26 -4.66
CA LEU A 61 -6.52 2.56 -5.32
C LEU A 61 -6.77 2.42 -6.84
N PRO A 62 -7.98 1.98 -7.27
CA PRO A 62 -8.26 1.73 -8.68
C PRO A 62 -8.15 3.02 -9.51
N GLY A 63 -7.38 2.95 -10.61
CA GLY A 63 -7.12 4.07 -11.51
C GLY A 63 -6.10 5.10 -10.99
N TRP A 64 -5.57 4.94 -9.78
CA TRP A 64 -4.47 5.77 -9.31
C TRP A 64 -3.16 5.33 -9.94
N SER A 65 -2.14 6.18 -9.89
CA SER A 65 -0.77 5.85 -10.30
C SER A 65 0.17 6.05 -9.12
N MET A 66 1.22 5.25 -9.03
CA MET A 66 2.23 5.35 -7.98
C MET A 66 3.63 5.16 -8.55
N ILE A 67 4.56 6.00 -8.12
CA ILE A 67 6.00 5.83 -8.32
C ILE A 67 6.66 5.85 -6.95
N VAL A 68 7.63 4.97 -6.75
CA VAL A 68 8.48 4.96 -5.56
C VAL A 68 9.90 5.24 -6.01
N ASP A 69 10.51 6.23 -5.39
CA ASP A 69 11.90 6.60 -5.61
C ASP A 69 12.70 6.46 -4.32
N ILE A 70 13.93 5.97 -4.47
CA ILE A 70 14.86 5.73 -3.37
C ILE A 70 15.94 6.81 -3.44
N PHE A 71 16.00 7.63 -2.40
CA PHE A 71 16.98 8.70 -2.23
C PHE A 71 17.96 8.33 -1.11
N THR A 72 19.03 9.10 -0.97
CA THR A 72 20.07 8.87 0.06
C THR A 72 19.55 9.07 1.49
N ASP A 73 18.51 9.89 1.66
CA ASP A 73 17.88 10.21 2.94
C ASP A 73 16.66 9.32 3.26
N GLY A 74 16.11 8.61 2.27
CA GLY A 74 15.02 7.67 2.48
C GLY A 74 14.26 7.31 1.21
N ILE A 75 13.16 6.57 1.40
CA ILE A 75 12.27 6.15 0.32
C ILE A 75 11.03 7.04 0.31
N TYR A 76 10.66 7.51 -0.88
CA TYR A 76 9.51 8.38 -1.08
C TYR A 76 8.57 7.77 -2.11
N ALA A 77 7.27 7.79 -1.81
CA ALA A 77 6.24 7.43 -2.77
C ALA A 77 5.46 8.66 -3.23
N PHE A 78 5.25 8.73 -4.53
CA PHE A 78 4.42 9.72 -5.19
C PHE A 78 3.20 9.01 -5.73
N ILE A 79 2.02 9.44 -5.28
CA ILE A 79 0.74 8.86 -5.65
C ILE A 79 -0.13 9.92 -6.30
N TRP A 80 -0.69 9.60 -7.47
CA TRP A 80 -1.57 10.47 -8.24
C TRP A 80 -2.95 9.85 -8.39
N SER A 81 -3.98 10.63 -8.07
CA SER A 81 -5.37 10.27 -8.37
C SER A 81 -5.63 10.27 -9.89
N PRO A 82 -6.58 9.46 -10.41
CA PRO A 82 -6.94 9.44 -11.83
C PRO A 82 -7.41 10.79 -12.38
N THR A 83 -7.87 11.69 -11.52
CA THR A 83 -8.32 13.05 -11.91
C THR A 83 -7.18 14.08 -11.90
N ASN A 84 -5.95 13.66 -11.61
CA ASN A 84 -4.74 14.48 -11.52
C ASN A 84 -4.81 15.64 -10.51
N LYS A 85 -5.76 15.60 -9.55
CA LYS A 85 -6.00 16.69 -8.60
C LYS A 85 -5.22 16.60 -7.29
N ALA A 86 -4.80 15.40 -6.88
CA ALA A 86 -4.03 15.18 -5.66
C ALA A 86 -2.77 14.39 -5.97
N GLN A 87 -1.62 15.06 -5.83
CA GLN A 87 -0.32 14.41 -5.68
C GLN A 87 -0.01 14.36 -4.18
N SER A 88 0.06 13.16 -3.63
CA SER A 88 0.53 12.96 -2.26
C SER A 88 1.95 12.44 -2.31
N MET A 89 2.86 13.14 -1.64
CA MET A 89 4.20 12.66 -1.35
C MET A 89 4.20 12.04 0.04
N ILE A 90 4.55 10.76 0.12
CA ILE A 90 4.59 10.01 1.37
C ILE A 90 6.06 9.68 1.63
N SER A 91 6.62 10.25 2.71
CA SER A 91 7.91 9.82 3.21
C SER A 91 7.70 8.52 3.97
N ILE A 92 8.41 7.48 3.55
CA ILE A 92 8.29 6.13 4.11
C ILE A 92 9.47 5.85 5.05
N GLY A 93 10.52 6.67 4.97
CA GLY A 93 11.72 6.55 5.80
C GLY A 93 12.72 5.53 5.24
N LYS A 94 13.51 4.90 6.12
CA LYS A 94 14.53 3.90 5.77
C LYS A 94 13.97 2.49 5.84
N THR A 95 12.92 2.23 5.05
CA THR A 95 12.34 0.88 4.96
C THR A 95 13.36 -0.06 4.29
N PRO A 96 13.46 -1.34 4.70
CA PRO A 96 14.56 -2.19 4.22
C PRO A 96 14.38 -2.68 2.77
N THR A 97 13.16 -2.65 2.22
CA THR A 97 12.87 -3.13 0.86
C THR A 97 11.86 -2.26 0.11
N GLU A 98 11.92 -2.29 -1.22
CA GLU A 98 11.03 -1.53 -2.11
C GLU A 98 9.57 -1.98 -2.01
N GLU A 99 9.33 -3.28 -1.85
CA GLU A 99 7.99 -3.88 -1.67
C GLU A 99 7.28 -3.28 -0.47
N ARG A 100 7.97 -3.24 0.68
CA ARG A 100 7.43 -2.65 1.92
C ARG A 100 7.16 -1.17 1.75
N ALA A 101 8.05 -0.45 1.08
CA ALA A 101 7.83 0.96 0.83
C ALA A 101 6.56 1.21 -0.01
N ARG A 102 6.39 0.48 -1.11
CA ARG A 102 5.19 0.54 -1.94
C ARG A 102 3.93 0.15 -1.15
N LEU A 103 4.01 -0.88 -0.30
CA LEU A 103 2.89 -1.33 0.52
C LEU A 103 2.46 -0.26 1.54
N LEU A 104 3.41 0.36 2.23
CA LEU A 104 3.16 1.47 3.16
C LEU A 104 2.52 2.68 2.45
N ALA A 105 2.99 3.01 1.25
CA ALA A 105 2.41 4.08 0.46
C ALA A 105 0.94 3.82 0.09
N ILE A 106 0.62 2.59 -0.32
CA ILE A 106 -0.76 2.17 -0.65
C ILE A 106 -1.67 2.31 0.58
N LEU A 107 -1.22 1.80 1.73
CA LEU A 107 -1.99 1.86 2.98
C LEU A 107 -2.19 3.31 3.43
N ALA A 108 -1.14 4.14 3.42
CA ALA A 108 -1.23 5.54 3.79
C ALA A 108 -2.18 6.33 2.88
N ALA A 109 -2.11 6.14 1.55
CA ALA A 109 -3.05 6.77 0.63
C ALA A 109 -4.49 6.29 0.87
N LYS A 110 -4.68 5.00 1.17
CA LYS A 110 -6.00 4.46 1.47
C LYS A 110 -6.58 5.01 2.78
N ILE A 111 -5.76 5.16 3.83
CA ILE A 111 -6.16 5.79 5.09
C ILE A 111 -6.63 7.23 4.83
N ALA A 112 -5.84 8.02 4.11
CA ALA A 112 -6.18 9.40 3.78
C ALA A 112 -7.51 9.53 3.02
N MET A 113 -7.86 8.54 2.19
CA MET A 113 -9.14 8.50 1.46
C MET A 113 -10.35 8.13 2.33
N GLU A 114 -10.17 7.35 3.40
CA GLU A 114 -11.28 6.97 4.30
C GLU A 114 -11.48 8.00 5.42
N GLU A 115 -10.49 8.87 5.67
CA GLU A 115 -10.54 9.94 6.69
C GLU A 115 -11.01 11.30 6.16
N GLY A 116 -10.95 11.52 4.84
CA GLY A 116 -11.41 12.74 4.17
C GLY A 116 -12.80 12.60 3.56
#